data_AF-A0A7C7N267-F1
#
_entry.id   AF-A0A7C7N267-F1
#
_cell.length_a   1.000
_cell.length_b   1.000
_cell.length_c   1.000
_cell.angle_alpha   90.00
_cell.angle_beta   90.00
_cell.angle_gamma   90.00
#
_symmetry.space_group_name_H-M   'P 1'
#
loop_
_entity.id
_entity.type
_entity.pdbx_description
1 polymer ?
#
loop_
_entity_poly.entity_id
_entity_poly.type
_entity_poly.pdbx_seq_one_letter_code
_entity_poly.pdbx_strand_id
1 'polypeptide(L)'
;FIPKTLYEQFLNYEGQIKHRQKKEIILELTGKTSIENTKQYELFIDAEKWRISKIHIRQNQEPRSIEGKFFYTRRGGQWVVAETLSEFTVKNQTYTEKTEYIYKNIQTFWLVNKVKQTVKQDGHLILSYRLQLKDYKVNIEN
;
A
#
# COMPACT_ATOMS: atom_id res chain seq x y z
N PHE A 1 9.41 -14.73 -3.42
CA PHE A 1 9.09 -13.30 -3.60
C PHE A 1 9.83 -12.54 -2.50
N ILE A 2 10.67 -11.56 -2.86
CA ILE A 2 11.36 -10.69 -1.89
C ILE A 2 10.63 -9.33 -1.96
N PRO A 3 10.07 -8.84 -0.84
CA PRO A 3 9.41 -7.54 -0.82
C PRO A 3 10.43 -6.43 -1.08
N LYS A 4 10.06 -5.45 -1.91
CA LYS A 4 10.87 -4.26 -2.16
C LYS A 4 10.67 -3.25 -1.04
N THR A 5 11.74 -2.54 -0.69
CA THR A 5 11.65 -1.31 0.12
C THR A 5 10.90 -0.22 -0.66
N LEU A 6 10.40 0.80 0.05
CA LEU A 6 9.78 1.96 -0.60
C LEU A 6 10.77 2.70 -1.52
N TYR A 7 12.05 2.76 -1.14
CA TYR A 7 13.10 3.35 -1.97
C TYR A 7 13.24 2.60 -3.30
N GLU A 8 13.37 1.27 -3.25
CA GLU A 8 13.45 0.43 -4.46
C GLU A 8 12.18 0.50 -5.30
N GLN A 9 11.01 0.59 -4.66
CA GLN A 9 9.72 0.71 -5.34
C GLN A 9 9.63 2.02 -6.15
N PHE A 10 10.22 3.10 -5.65
CA PHE A 10 10.14 4.44 -6.27
C PHE A 10 11.44 4.93 -6.89
N LEU A 11 12.43 4.05 -7.11
CA LEU A 11 13.75 4.41 -7.66
C LEU A 11 13.68 5.19 -8.98
N ASN A 12 12.71 4.84 -9.83
CA ASN A 12 12.50 5.44 -11.15
C ASN A 12 11.50 6.61 -11.14
N TYR A 13 11.20 7.15 -9.95
CA TYR A 13 10.30 8.29 -9.77
C TYR A 13 11.09 9.51 -9.28
N GLU A 14 10.66 10.68 -9.72
CA GLU A 14 11.02 11.97 -9.14
C GLU A 14 9.94 12.37 -8.14
N GLY A 15 10.37 12.79 -6.95
CA GLY A 15 9.49 13.15 -5.85
C GLY A 15 9.53 14.63 -5.56
N GLN A 16 8.36 15.24 -5.37
CA GLN A 16 8.22 16.62 -4.91
C GLN A 16 7.25 16.72 -3.74
N ILE A 17 7.62 17.50 -2.73
CA ILE A 17 6.70 17.81 -1.62
C ILE A 17 5.72 18.87 -2.12
N LYS A 18 4.49 18.43 -2.41
CA LYS A 18 3.41 19.29 -2.89
C LYS A 18 2.85 20.16 -1.77
N HIS A 19 2.79 19.59 -0.57
CA HIS A 19 2.21 20.26 0.60
C HIS A 19 2.82 19.75 1.90
N ARG A 20 2.96 20.65 2.88
CA ARG A 20 3.43 20.32 4.23
C ARG A 20 2.64 21.12 5.26
N GLN A 21 1.82 20.42 6.03
CA GLN A 21 1.15 20.93 7.23
C GLN A 21 1.75 20.30 8.49
N LYS A 22 1.35 20.81 9.68
CA LYS A 22 1.86 20.33 10.97
C LYS A 22 1.74 18.80 11.16
N LYS A 23 0.69 18.17 10.62
CA LYS A 23 0.39 16.75 10.82
C LYS A 23 0.44 15.89 9.56
N GLU A 24 0.60 16.50 8.39
CA GLU A 24 0.52 15.81 7.11
C GLU A 24 1.54 16.37 6.11
N ILE A 25 2.20 15.47 5.39
CA ILE A 25 3.05 15.78 4.23
C ILE A 25 2.45 15.07 3.02
N ILE A 26 2.29 15.79 1.91
CA ILE A 26 1.86 15.20 0.63
C ILE A 26 3.07 15.18 -0.29
N LEU A 27 3.53 13.96 -0.62
CA LEU A 27 4.61 13.71 -1.57
C LEU A 27 4.00 13.26 -2.90
N GLU A 28 4.27 14.00 -3.96
CA GLU A 28 3.90 13.62 -5.32
C GLU A 28 5.10 12.96 -6.00
N LEU A 29 4.88 11.81 -6.64
CA LEU A 29 5.90 11.02 -7.32
C LEU A 29 5.48 10.83 -8.79
N THR A 30 6.34 11.27 -9.70
CA THR A 30 6.14 11.17 -11.16
C THR A 30 7.24 10.35 -11.79
N GLY A 31 6.90 9.45 -12.71
CA GLY A 31 7.89 8.61 -13.40
C GLY A 31 8.90 9.44 -14.20
N LYS A 32 10.20 9.13 -14.05
CA LYS A 32 11.31 9.83 -14.74
C LYS A 32 11.27 9.70 -16.26
N THR A 33 10.71 8.61 -16.77
CA THR A 33 10.58 8.36 -18.21
C THR A 33 9.10 8.27 -18.57
N SER A 34 8.62 9.17 -19.45
CA SER A 34 7.26 9.09 -19.99
C SER A 34 7.19 7.95 -21.00
N ILE A 35 6.94 6.74 -20.51
CA ILE A 35 6.45 5.65 -21.34
C ILE A 35 4.92 5.66 -21.13
N GLU A 36 4.16 5.32 -22.17
CA GLU A 36 2.69 5.37 -22.33
C GLU A 36 1.83 4.92 -21.12
N ASN A 37 2.44 4.29 -20.11
CA ASN A 37 1.86 3.93 -18.82
C ASN A 37 2.31 4.89 -17.69
N THR A 38 2.18 6.20 -17.89
CA THR A 38 2.50 7.19 -16.85
C THR A 38 1.68 6.89 -15.59
N LYS A 39 2.36 6.49 -14.52
CA LYS A 39 1.78 6.35 -13.19
C LYS A 39 2.27 7.52 -12.34
N GLN A 40 1.33 8.20 -11.72
CA GLN A 40 1.60 9.23 -10.72
C GLN A 40 1.10 8.73 -9.37
N TYR A 41 1.87 9.00 -8.33
CA TYR A 41 1.49 8.66 -6.96
C TYR A 41 1.44 9.93 -6.12
N GLU A 42 0.39 10.07 -5.30
CA GLU A 42 0.36 11.02 -4.19
C GLU A 42 0.40 10.20 -2.89
N LEU A 43 1.47 10.35 -2.10
CA LEU A 43 1.59 9.73 -0.78
C LEU A 43 1.25 10.77 0.29
N PHE A 44 0.26 10.43 1.12
CA PHE A 44 -0.13 11.22 2.28
C PHE A 44 0.58 10.61 3.49
N ILE A 45 1.42 11.40 4.15
CA ILE A 45 2.31 10.94 5.22
C ILE A 45 1.91 11.65 6.51
N ASP A 46 1.60 10.88 7.55
CA ASP A 46 1.43 11.37 8.92
C ASP A 46 2.79 11.89 9.43
N ALA A 47 2.90 13.20 9.65
CA ALA A 47 4.15 13.87 9.98
C ALA A 47 4.62 13.62 11.42
N GLU A 48 3.71 13.25 12.33
CA GLU A 48 4.04 12.95 13.73
C GLU A 48 4.62 11.54 13.84
N LYS A 49 4.03 10.60 13.10
CA LYS A 49 4.38 9.19 13.19
C LYS A 49 5.25 8.68 12.04
N TRP A 50 5.52 9.52 11.04
CA TRP A 50 6.33 9.22 9.85
C TRP A 50 5.87 7.96 9.10
N ARG A 51 4.59 7.91 8.74
CA ARG A 51 3.98 6.76 8.05
C ARG A 51 3.02 7.22 6.95
N ILE A 52 2.98 6.46 5.86
CA ILE A 52 2.03 6.70 4.76
C ILE A 52 0.63 6.31 5.24
N SER A 53 -0.26 7.27 5.43
CA SER A 53 -1.65 7.03 5.83
C SER A 53 -2.54 6.70 4.63
N LYS A 54 -2.23 7.28 3.48
CA LYS A 54 -3.00 7.14 2.24
C LYS A 54 -2.10 7.25 1.01
N ILE A 55 -2.49 6.55 -0.04
CA ILE A 55 -1.90 6.62 -1.38
C ILE A 55 -3.01 6.94 -2.37
N HIS A 56 -2.69 7.78 -3.34
CA HIS A 56 -3.52 8.01 -4.50
C HIS A 56 -2.70 7.66 -5.74
N ILE A 57 -3.23 6.79 -6.59
CA ILE A 57 -2.56 6.34 -7.81
C ILE A 57 -3.39 6.84 -8.98
N ARG A 58 -2.76 7.63 -9.87
CA ARG A 58 -3.33 8.02 -11.15
C ARG A 58 -2.56 7.34 -12.27
N GLN A 59 -3.29 6.78 -13.22
CA GLN A 59 -2.71 6.08 -14.36
C GLN A 59 -3.61 6.17 -15.59
N ASN A 60 -3.03 5.99 -16.77
CA ASN A 60 -3.77 6.04 -18.04
C ASN A 60 -4.68 4.82 -18.25
N GLN A 61 -4.32 3.67 -17.66
CA GLN A 61 -5.08 2.43 -17.77
C GLN A 61 -6.12 2.32 -16.65
N GLU A 62 -7.24 1.63 -16.91
CA GLU A 62 -8.22 1.35 -15.86
C GLU A 62 -7.64 0.42 -14.78
N PRO A 63 -7.96 0.63 -13.49
CA PRO A 63 -8.68 1.79 -12.95
C PRO A 63 -7.83 3.07 -13.04
N ARG A 64 -8.41 4.17 -13.56
CA ARG A 64 -7.68 5.43 -13.76
C ARG A 64 -7.23 6.10 -12.47
N SER A 65 -8.02 5.92 -11.41
CA SER A 65 -7.75 6.46 -10.08
C SER A 65 -7.99 5.38 -9.04
N ILE A 66 -7.02 5.21 -8.16
CA ILE A 66 -7.09 4.28 -7.03
C ILE A 66 -6.72 5.06 -5.78
N GLU A 67 -7.61 5.07 -4.80
CA GLU A 67 -7.33 5.55 -3.45
C GLU A 67 -7.08 4.36 -2.55
N GLY A 68 -5.97 4.34 -1.82
CA GLY A 68 -5.65 3.33 -0.81
C GLY A 68 -5.37 3.96 0.54
N LYS A 69 -5.88 3.37 1.62
CA LYS A 69 -5.66 3.78 3.01
C LYS A 69 -4.96 2.67 3.76
N PHE A 70 -4.03 3.04 4.65
CA PHE A 70 -3.24 2.12 5.45
C PHE A 70 -3.54 2.30 6.93
N PHE A 71 -3.93 1.21 7.59
CA PHE A 71 -4.17 1.18 9.03
C PHE A 71 -3.07 0.38 9.70
N TYR A 72 -2.36 1.01 10.63
CA TYR A 72 -1.20 0.43 11.29
C TYR A 72 -1.52 -0.05 12.70
N THR A 73 -0.83 -1.11 13.13
CA THR A 73 -0.83 -1.59 14.52
C THR A 73 0.59 -1.84 15.02
N ARG A 74 0.77 -1.93 16.34
CA ARG A 74 2.05 -2.28 16.96
C ARG A 74 2.14 -3.79 17.17
N ARG A 75 3.28 -4.39 16.81
CA ARG A 75 3.63 -5.79 17.11
C ARG A 75 5.07 -5.84 17.59
N GLY A 76 5.30 -6.29 18.82
CA GLY A 76 6.64 -6.33 19.43
C GLY A 76 7.39 -5.00 19.34
N GLY A 77 6.70 -3.88 19.57
CA GLY A 77 7.28 -2.54 19.44
C GLY A 77 7.47 -2.04 18.00
N GLN A 78 7.29 -2.86 16.96
CA GLN A 78 7.38 -2.45 15.55
C GLN A 78 6.00 -2.05 15.01
N TRP A 79 5.96 -1.09 14.09
CA TRP A 79 4.74 -0.75 13.34
C TRP A 79 4.59 -1.68 12.14
N VAL A 80 3.38 -2.22 11.97
CA VAL A 80 3.02 -3.05 10.81
C VAL A 80 1.67 -2.61 10.26
N VAL A 81 1.43 -2.80 8.97
CA VAL A 81 0.14 -2.53 8.32
C VAL A 81 -0.83 -3.63 8.71
N ALA A 82 -1.81 -3.36 9.56
CA ALA A 82 -2.83 -4.33 9.94
C ALA A 82 -3.88 -4.53 8.84
N GLU A 83 -4.20 -3.44 8.14
CA GLU A 83 -5.29 -3.41 7.17
C GLU A 83 -5.01 -2.36 6.09
N THR A 84 -5.43 -2.67 4.86
CA THR A 84 -5.57 -1.70 3.78
C THR A 84 -7.01 -1.65 3.29
N LEU A 85 -7.45 -0.45 2.93
CA LEU A 85 -8.73 -0.21 2.28
C LEU A 85 -8.48 0.56 1.00
N SER A 86 -8.85 0.00 -0.14
CA SER A 86 -8.73 0.64 -1.44
C SER A 86 -10.10 0.88 -2.06
N GLU A 87 -10.25 2.00 -2.74
CA GLU A 87 -11.41 2.35 -3.55
C GLU A 87 -10.94 2.70 -4.96
N PHE A 88 -11.59 2.13 -5.96
CA PHE A 88 -11.26 2.36 -7.37
C PHE A 88 -12.49 2.17 -8.24
N THR A 89 -12.52 2.87 -9.38
CA THR A 89 -13.61 2.76 -10.34
C THR A 89 -13.11 2.10 -11.62
N VAL A 90 -13.86 1.12 -12.13
CA VAL A 90 -13.60 0.47 -13.43
C VAL A 90 -14.91 0.49 -14.21
N LYS A 91 -14.90 1.02 -15.44
CA LYS A 91 -16.10 1.08 -16.31
C LYS A 91 -17.34 1.65 -15.59
N ASN A 92 -17.17 2.76 -14.86
CA ASN A 92 -18.19 3.44 -14.06
C ASN A 92 -18.77 2.63 -12.88
N GLN A 93 -18.14 1.53 -12.49
CA GLN A 93 -18.51 0.75 -11.30
C GLN A 93 -17.46 0.95 -10.22
N THR A 94 -17.91 1.27 -9.01
CA THR A 94 -17.03 1.50 -7.87
C THR A 94 -16.81 0.21 -7.10
N TYR A 95 -15.53 -0.10 -6.87
CA TYR A 95 -15.08 -1.23 -6.12
C TYR A 95 -14.40 -0.77 -4.85
N THR A 96 -14.64 -1.52 -3.77
CA THR A 96 -13.89 -1.38 -2.52
C THR A 96 -13.18 -2.70 -2.23
N GLU A 97 -11.87 -2.62 -2.03
CA GLU A 97 -11.05 -3.75 -1.60
C GLU A 97 -10.63 -3.52 -0.15
N LYS A 98 -10.89 -4.50 0.70
CA LYS A 98 -10.36 -4.55 2.06
C LYS A 98 -9.39 -5.71 2.16
N THR A 99 -8.18 -5.46 2.65
CA THR A 99 -7.18 -6.49 2.92
C THR A 99 -6.71 -6.42 4.36
N GLU A 100 -6.81 -7.52 5.10
CA GLU A 100 -6.37 -7.68 6.49
C GLU A 100 -5.13 -8.57 6.56
N TYR A 101 -4.11 -8.10 7.27
CA TYR A 101 -2.83 -8.78 7.43
C TYR A 101 -2.68 -9.31 8.86
N ILE A 102 -2.48 -10.62 8.98
CA ILE A 102 -2.21 -11.28 10.25
C ILE A 102 -0.75 -11.68 10.26
N TYR A 103 -0.02 -11.24 11.28
CA TYR A 103 1.41 -11.44 11.40
C TYR A 103 1.76 -12.62 12.31
N LYS A 104 2.90 -13.25 12.05
CA LYS A 104 3.57 -14.19 12.93
C LYS A 104 4.98 -13.66 13.22
N ASN A 105 5.40 -13.77 14.47
CA ASN A 105 6.79 -13.51 14.81
C ASN A 105 7.64 -14.74 14.44
N ILE A 106 8.68 -14.52 13.65
CA ILE A 106 9.64 -15.55 13.25
C ILE A 106 11.02 -14.98 13.55
N GLN A 107 11.73 -15.63 14.48
CA GLN A 107 12.95 -15.12 15.11
C GLN A 107 12.71 -13.75 15.77
N THR A 108 13.03 -12.66 15.08
CA THR A 108 12.88 -11.27 15.54
C THR A 108 11.98 -10.43 14.62
N PHE A 109 11.53 -11.00 13.48
CA PHE A 109 10.76 -10.28 12.47
C PHE A 109 9.27 -10.61 12.57
N TRP A 110 8.44 -9.58 12.45
CA TRP A 110 7.00 -9.74 12.26
C TRP A 110 6.69 -9.87 10.77
N LEU A 111 6.44 -11.11 10.34
CA LEU A 111 6.17 -11.43 8.94
C LEU A 111 4.68 -11.69 8.73
N VAL A 112 4.14 -11.25 7.59
CA VAL A 112 2.75 -11.50 7.21
C VAL A 112 2.56 -13.00 7.07
N ASN A 113 1.59 -13.55 7.78
CA ASN A 113 1.29 -14.97 7.81
C ASN A 113 -0.04 -15.35 7.20
N LYS A 114 -1.05 -14.51 7.36
CA LYS A 114 -2.30 -14.65 6.63
C LYS A 114 -2.68 -13.32 6.02
N VAL A 115 -3.25 -13.39 4.84
CA VAL A 115 -3.89 -12.25 4.17
C VAL A 115 -5.34 -12.64 3.92
N LYS A 116 -6.27 -11.84 4.43
CA LYS A 116 -7.70 -11.95 4.08
C LYS A 116 -8.04 -10.77 3.20
N GLN A 117 -8.49 -11.01 1.98
CA GLN A 117 -8.89 -9.95 1.06
C GLN A 117 -10.35 -10.13 0.71
N THR A 118 -11.09 -9.03 0.66
CA THR A 118 -12.47 -8.99 0.18
C THR A 118 -12.63 -7.85 -0.80
N VAL A 119 -13.32 -8.10 -1.91
CA VAL A 119 -13.68 -7.08 -2.90
C VAL A 119 -15.19 -6.96 -2.92
N LYS A 120 -15.69 -5.74 -2.79
CA LYS A 120 -17.10 -5.42 -2.93
C LYS A 120 -17.33 -4.53 -4.13
N GLN A 121 -18.45 -4.76 -4.82
CA GLN A 121 -18.99 -3.89 -5.85
C GLN A 121 -20.32 -3.35 -5.35
N ASP A 122 -20.48 -2.02 -5.31
CA ASP A 122 -21.71 -1.37 -4.84
C ASP A 122 -22.21 -1.93 -3.49
N GLY A 123 -21.29 -2.17 -2.57
CA GLY A 123 -21.54 -2.73 -1.24
C GLY A 123 -21.70 -4.25 -1.17
N HIS A 124 -21.87 -4.94 -2.29
CA HIS A 124 -22.04 -6.38 -2.38
C HIS A 124 -20.71 -7.10 -2.49
N LEU A 125 -20.48 -8.12 -1.66
CA LEU A 125 -19.27 -8.94 -1.71
C LEU A 125 -19.24 -9.76 -3.00
N ILE A 126 -18.22 -9.55 -3.84
CA ILE A 126 -18.06 -10.29 -5.10
C ILE A 126 -16.89 -11.27 -5.05
N LEU A 127 -15.85 -10.99 -4.26
CA LEU A 127 -14.68 -11.86 -4.11
C LEU A 127 -14.22 -11.89 -2.65
N SER A 128 -13.75 -13.07 -2.22
CA SER A 128 -13.09 -13.24 -0.93
C SER A 128 -11.95 -14.24 -1.04
N TYR A 129 -10.74 -13.81 -0.69
CA TYR A 129 -9.54 -14.63 -0.69
C TYR A 129 -9.00 -14.79 0.73
N ARG A 130 -8.46 -15.98 1.01
CA ARG A 130 -7.69 -16.28 2.22
C ARG A 130 -6.38 -16.91 1.80
N LEU A 131 -5.30 -16.16 1.95
CA LEU A 131 -3.96 -16.60 1.61
C LEU A 131 -3.21 -16.91 2.89
N GLN A 132 -2.55 -18.06 2.94
CA GLN A 132 -1.66 -18.46 4.02
C GLN A 132 -0.24 -18.50 3.48
N LEU A 133 0.63 -17.67 4.04
CA LEU A 133 2.06 -17.69 3.72
C LEU A 133 2.73 -18.69 4.68
N LYS A 134 3.46 -19.65 4.12
CA LYS A 134 4.10 -20.73 4.89
C LYS A 134 5.63 -20.72 4.76
N ASP A 135 6.12 -20.37 3.58
CA ASP A 135 7.56 -20.41 3.27
C ASP A 135 8.19 -19.02 3.45
N TYR A 136 8.84 -18.83 4.59
CA TYR A 136 9.61 -17.62 4.86
C TYR A 136 11.10 -17.91 4.68
N LYS A 137 11.77 -17.07 3.90
CA LYS A 137 13.24 -16.99 3.88
C LYS A 137 13.62 -15.62 4.43
N VAL A 138 14.29 -15.60 5.58
CA VAL A 138 14.88 -14.40 6.15
C VAL A 138 16.35 -14.43 5.76
N ASN A 139 16.80 -13.44 4.99
CA ASN A 139 18.24 -13.29 4.73
C ASN A 139 18.84 -12.58 5.94
N ILE A 140 19.77 -13.25 6.64
CA ILE A 140 20.44 -12.75 7.86
C ILE A 140 21.86 -12.23 7.52
N GLU A 141 22.21 -12.16 6.23
CA GLU A 141 23.51 -11.61 5.82
C GLU A 141 23.44 -10.07 5.88
N ASN A 142 24.20 -9.53 6.84
CA ASN A 142 24.47 -8.10 7.03
C ASN A 142 25.57 -7.63 6.07
#